data_AF-A0A9P7G6I0-F1
#
_entry.id   AF-A0A9P7G6I0-F1
#
_cell.length_a   1.000
_cell.length_b   1.000
_cell.length_c   1.000
_cell.angle_alpha   90.00
_cell.angle_beta   90.00
_cell.angle_gamma   90.00
#
_symmetry.space_group_name_H-M   'P 1'
#
loop_
_entity.id
_entity.type
_entity.pdbx_description
1 polymer ?
#
loop_
_entity_poly.entity_id
_entity_poly.type
_entity_poly.pdbx_seq_one_letter_code
_entity_poly.pdbx_strand_id
1 'polypeptide(L)'
;MTDVSQVEKFELTSEEYATRQDTVRAYKERNKMGRFALKEDVPEVEQKVSADIKVGARCEVTSTEADLSKRGTVRFVGPTKFSKGVWVGIEYDEPLGKNDGSVQGEQYFTCRPKYGVFVQPDRVEVGDYPVEELDLEEEEI
;
A
#
# COMPACT_ATOMS: atom_id res chain seq x y z
N MET A 1 27.86 37.19 23.32
CA MET A 1 27.66 35.73 23.56
C MET A 1 27.28 35.59 25.02
N THR A 2 26.04 35.23 25.31
CA THR A 2 25.50 35.12 26.68
C THR A 2 25.97 33.83 27.33
N ASP A 3 26.71 33.96 28.43
CA ASP A 3 27.20 32.86 29.25
C ASP A 3 26.03 32.24 30.05
N VAL A 4 25.86 30.93 29.91
CA VAL A 4 24.77 30.14 30.51
C VAL A 4 25.27 29.22 31.63
N SER A 5 26.49 29.45 32.12
CA SER A 5 27.14 28.58 33.12
C SER A 5 26.59 28.72 34.54
N GLN A 6 25.89 29.82 34.83
CA GLN A 6 25.36 30.15 36.16
C GLN A 6 23.86 29.83 36.34
N VAL A 7 23.24 29.15 35.39
CA VAL A 7 21.84 28.74 35.52
C VAL A 7 21.79 27.37 36.19
N GLU A 8 21.24 27.31 37.41
CA GLU A 8 20.99 26.06 38.11
C GLU A 8 20.08 25.16 37.26
N LYS A 9 20.53 23.95 36.94
CA LYS A 9 19.71 22.95 36.25
C LYS A 9 18.59 22.53 37.18
N PHE A 10 17.38 22.97 36.88
CA PHE A 10 16.18 22.52 37.56
C PHE A 10 15.82 21.11 37.05
N GLU A 11 16.22 20.07 37.78
CA GLU A 11 15.82 18.70 37.55
C GLU A 11 14.48 18.45 38.26
N LEU A 12 13.39 18.46 37.49
CA LEU A 12 12.08 18.11 38.03
C LEU A 12 11.99 16.58 38.12
N THR A 13 11.63 16.07 39.30
CA THR A 13 11.38 14.63 39.46
C THR A 13 10.26 14.18 38.52
N SER A 14 10.35 12.95 38.00
CA SER A 14 9.33 12.40 37.09
C SER A 14 7.92 12.41 37.71
N GLU A 15 7.85 12.30 39.03
CA GLU A 15 6.61 12.34 39.82
C GLU A 15 6.01 13.76 39.89
N GLU A 16 6.83 14.80 40.12
CA GLU A 16 6.36 16.18 40.05
C GLU A 16 6.04 16.64 38.61
N TYR A 17 6.71 16.07 37.60
CA TYR A 17 6.38 16.30 36.20
C TYR A 17 5.00 15.70 35.84
N ALA A 18 4.62 14.56 36.43
CA ALA A 18 3.37 13.87 36.13
C ALA A 18 2.14 14.54 36.78
N THR A 19 2.31 15.21 37.92
CA THR A 19 1.20 15.84 38.66
C THR A 19 0.81 17.21 38.13
N ARG A 20 1.66 17.85 37.32
CA ARG A 20 1.40 19.17 36.72
C ARG A 20 0.43 19.08 35.53
N GLN A 21 -0.73 19.70 35.68
CA GLN A 21 -1.81 19.74 34.67
C GLN A 21 -1.50 20.61 33.44
N ASP A 22 -0.52 21.51 33.53
CA ASP A 22 -0.09 22.40 32.44
C ASP A 22 1.06 21.80 31.59
N THR A 23 1.31 20.49 31.73
CA THR A 23 2.34 19.82 30.94
C THR A 23 1.78 19.36 29.59
N VAL A 24 2.61 19.46 28.56
CA VAL A 24 2.33 18.94 27.21
C VAL A 24 1.94 17.46 27.24
N ARG A 25 2.40 16.70 28.25
CA ARG A 25 2.05 15.30 28.48
C ARG A 25 0.60 15.15 28.98
N ALA A 26 0.19 15.92 29.99
CA ALA A 26 -1.20 15.94 30.47
C ALA A 26 -2.19 16.40 29.38
N TYR A 27 -1.78 17.37 28.55
CA TYR A 27 -2.57 17.80 27.38
C TYR A 27 -2.71 16.67 26.33
N LYS A 28 -1.63 15.94 26.03
CA LYS A 28 -1.66 14.81 25.06
C LYS A 28 -2.47 13.62 25.56
N GLU A 29 -2.45 13.35 26.85
CA GLU A 29 -3.20 12.27 27.49
C GLU A 29 -4.70 12.60 27.54
N ARG A 30 -5.05 13.84 27.94
CA ARG A 30 -6.45 14.32 27.96
C ARG A 30 -7.10 14.36 26.58
N ASN A 31 -6.33 14.69 25.54
CA ASN A 31 -6.82 14.76 24.16
C ASN A 31 -6.60 13.47 23.36
N LYS A 32 -6.20 12.37 24.01
CA LYS A 32 -5.96 11.05 23.36
C LYS A 32 -5.12 11.16 22.07
N MET A 33 -4.05 11.95 22.08
CA MET A 33 -3.21 12.16 20.90
C MET A 33 -1.94 11.31 20.93
N GLY A 34 -1.67 10.62 19.83
CA GLY A 34 -0.45 9.82 19.64
C GLY A 34 -0.53 8.45 20.30
N ARG A 35 0.52 8.06 21.02
CA ARG A 35 0.71 6.69 21.56
C ARG A 35 -0.29 6.28 22.65
N PHE A 36 -1.10 7.21 23.14
CA PHE A 36 -2.11 7.02 24.20
C PHE A 36 -3.55 7.08 23.66
N ALA A 37 -3.74 7.21 22.33
CA ALA A 37 -5.02 6.84 21.74
C ALA A 37 -5.25 5.37 22.09
N LEU A 38 -6.36 5.08 22.77
CA LEU A 38 -6.83 3.71 22.93
C LEU A 38 -6.76 3.07 21.55
N LYS A 39 -6.08 1.92 21.43
CA LYS A 39 -6.37 0.98 20.36
C LYS A 39 -7.81 0.53 20.63
N GLU A 40 -8.76 1.37 20.24
CA GLU A 40 -10.06 0.88 19.84
C GLU A 40 -9.73 -0.17 18.78
N ASP A 41 -10.32 -1.36 18.91
CA ASP A 41 -10.37 -2.36 17.86
C ASP A 41 -10.80 -1.63 16.60
N VAL A 42 -9.81 -1.16 15.82
CA VAL A 42 -10.07 -0.51 14.55
C VAL A 42 -10.74 -1.64 13.79
N PRO A 43 -12.03 -1.53 13.43
CA PRO A 43 -12.63 -2.54 12.58
C PRO A 43 -11.67 -2.65 11.40
N GLU A 44 -11.17 -3.85 11.17
CA GLU A 44 -10.33 -4.19 10.02
C GLU A 44 -10.98 -3.49 8.84
N VAL A 45 -10.35 -2.40 8.38
CA VAL A 45 -10.97 -1.49 7.43
C VAL A 45 -11.26 -2.37 6.24
N GLU A 46 -12.54 -2.74 6.05
CA GLU A 46 -12.97 -3.54 4.93
C GLU A 46 -12.52 -2.74 3.72
N GLN A 47 -11.40 -3.15 3.14
CA GLN A 47 -10.87 -2.54 1.93
C GLN A 47 -11.98 -2.74 0.92
N LYS A 48 -12.71 -1.65 0.63
CA LYS A 48 -13.81 -1.67 -0.33
C LYS A 48 -13.19 -1.93 -1.69
N VAL A 49 -12.99 -3.20 -2.00
CA VAL A 49 -12.68 -3.66 -3.34
C VAL A 49 -13.82 -3.17 -4.20
N SER A 50 -13.53 -2.35 -5.21
CA SER A 50 -14.54 -1.95 -6.17
C SER A 50 -15.18 -3.22 -6.75
N ALA A 51 -16.52 -3.26 -6.78
CA ALA A 51 -17.29 -4.44 -7.18
C ALA A 51 -16.98 -4.93 -8.62
N ASP A 52 -16.30 -4.07 -9.38
CA ASP A 52 -15.91 -4.29 -10.77
C ASP A 52 -14.62 -5.12 -10.91
N ILE A 53 -13.80 -5.24 -9.86
CA ILE A 53 -12.57 -6.06 -9.87
C ILE A 53 -12.93 -7.54 -9.73
N LYS A 54 -13.08 -8.21 -10.87
CA LYS A 54 -13.33 -9.65 -10.97
C LYS A 54 -12.19 -10.35 -11.70
N VAL A 55 -11.94 -11.61 -11.33
CA VAL A 55 -10.99 -12.46 -12.05
C VAL A 55 -11.42 -12.59 -13.52
N GLY A 56 -10.49 -12.38 -14.44
CA GLY A 56 -10.71 -12.34 -15.88
C GLY A 56 -10.98 -10.93 -16.43
N ALA A 57 -11.20 -9.93 -15.59
CA ALA A 57 -11.40 -8.56 -16.06
C ALA A 57 -10.10 -7.95 -16.60
N ARG A 58 -10.24 -7.11 -17.63
CA ARG A 58 -9.16 -6.28 -18.16
C ARG A 58 -8.96 -5.07 -17.25
N CYS A 59 -7.71 -4.77 -16.96
CA CYS A 59 -7.37 -3.70 -16.02
C CYS A 59 -6.09 -3.00 -16.42
N GLU A 60 -5.98 -1.77 -15.97
CA GLU A 60 -4.79 -0.94 -16.02
C GLU A 60 -4.29 -0.71 -14.59
N VAL A 61 -2.97 -0.79 -14.42
CA VAL A 61 -2.30 -0.56 -13.14
C VAL A 61 -1.57 0.77 -13.22
N THR A 62 -1.96 1.71 -12.35
CA THR A 62 -1.25 2.98 -12.20
C THR A 62 0.05 2.75 -11.43
N SER A 63 1.19 2.95 -12.11
CA SER A 63 2.50 2.92 -11.47
C SER A 63 2.85 4.27 -10.84
N THR A 64 3.88 4.32 -9.99
CA THR A 64 4.42 5.57 -9.45
C THR A 64 5.19 6.39 -10.48
N GLU A 65 5.51 5.79 -11.62
CA GLU A 65 6.14 6.46 -12.75
C GLU A 65 5.06 7.08 -13.63
N ALA A 66 5.14 8.39 -13.84
CA ALA A 66 4.04 9.22 -14.33
C ALA A 66 3.55 8.87 -15.75
N ASP A 67 4.35 8.17 -16.55
CA ASP A 67 4.05 7.90 -17.96
C ASP A 67 3.95 6.39 -18.29
N LEU A 68 3.89 5.52 -17.28
CA LEU A 68 3.85 4.06 -17.48
C LEU A 68 2.60 3.45 -16.86
N SER A 69 1.51 3.49 -17.62
CA SER A 69 0.31 2.70 -17.38
C SER A 69 0.52 1.28 -17.90
N LYS A 70 0.35 0.27 -17.04
CA LYS A 70 0.57 -1.13 -17.42
C LYS A 70 -0.76 -1.87 -17.50
N ARG A 71 -1.06 -2.43 -18.66
CA ARG A 71 -2.29 -3.18 -18.89
C ARG A 71 -2.10 -4.67 -18.64
N GLY A 72 -3.18 -5.31 -18.22
CA GLY A 72 -3.18 -6.73 -17.94
C GLY A 72 -4.56 -7.27 -17.62
N THR A 73 -4.55 -8.50 -17.12
CA THR A 73 -5.74 -9.26 -16.77
C THR A 73 -5.70 -9.65 -15.31
N VAL A 74 -6.80 -9.40 -14.59
CA VAL A 74 -6.93 -9.82 -13.19
C VAL A 74 -6.97 -11.35 -13.13
N ARG A 75 -6.05 -11.96 -12.39
CA ARG A 75 -5.97 -13.42 -12.18
C ARG A 75 -6.32 -13.84 -10.76
N PHE A 76 -6.20 -12.93 -9.79
CA PHE A 76 -6.47 -13.22 -8.39
C PHE A 76 -7.04 -11.98 -7.69
N VAL A 77 -8.01 -12.17 -6.79
CA VAL A 77 -8.53 -11.14 -5.90
C VAL A 77 -8.77 -11.77 -4.54
N GLY A 78 -8.07 -11.34 -3.51
CA GLY A 78 -8.29 -11.88 -2.16
C GLY A 78 -7.14 -11.67 -1.18
N PRO A 79 -7.25 -12.24 0.02
CA PRO A 79 -6.20 -12.20 1.02
C PRO A 79 -4.98 -13.02 0.59
N THR A 80 -3.79 -12.62 1.05
CA THR A 80 -2.52 -13.32 0.74
C THR A 80 -1.77 -13.74 1.99
N LYS A 81 -0.83 -14.69 1.84
CA LYS A 81 0.02 -15.15 2.95
C LYS A 81 1.17 -14.20 3.24
N PHE A 82 1.62 -13.42 2.24
CA PHE A 82 2.77 -12.53 2.38
C PHE A 82 2.41 -11.19 3.02
N SER A 83 1.15 -10.76 2.96
CA SER A 83 0.70 -9.49 3.55
C SER A 83 -0.80 -9.51 3.89
N LYS A 84 -1.18 -8.74 4.91
CA LYS A 84 -2.59 -8.57 5.31
C LYS A 84 -3.35 -7.71 4.29
N GLY A 85 -4.68 -7.83 4.32
CA GLY A 85 -5.59 -7.12 3.42
C GLY A 85 -5.83 -7.87 2.10
N VAL A 86 -6.67 -7.29 1.25
CA VAL A 86 -6.98 -7.78 -0.09
C VAL A 86 -5.90 -7.32 -1.05
N TRP A 87 -5.46 -8.26 -1.89
CA TRP A 87 -4.54 -8.03 -2.98
C TRP A 87 -5.16 -8.48 -4.29
N VAL A 88 -4.81 -7.77 -5.36
CA VAL A 88 -5.17 -8.12 -6.72
C VAL A 88 -3.91 -8.64 -7.41
N GLY A 89 -3.97 -9.90 -7.85
CA GLY A 89 -2.97 -10.50 -8.71
C GLY A 89 -3.32 -10.25 -10.17
N ILE A 90 -2.40 -9.64 -10.91
CA ILE A 90 -2.59 -9.25 -12.31
C ILE A 90 -1.50 -9.92 -13.14
N GLU A 91 -1.89 -10.48 -14.28
CA GLU A 91 -0.99 -10.89 -15.35
C GLU A 91 -0.93 -9.74 -16.37
N TYR A 92 0.22 -9.07 -16.48
CA TYR A 92 0.45 -8.07 -17.51
C TYR A 92 0.49 -8.69 -18.90
N ASP A 93 0.25 -7.89 -19.93
CA ASP A 93 0.39 -8.35 -21.32
C ASP A 93 1.86 -8.41 -21.75
N GLU A 94 2.70 -7.59 -21.12
CA GLU A 94 4.14 -7.44 -21.35
C GLU A 94 4.96 -7.94 -20.15
N PRO A 95 6.27 -8.24 -20.31
CA PRO A 95 7.14 -8.74 -19.24
C PRO A 95 7.56 -7.64 -18.22
N LEU A 96 6.59 -6.87 -17.73
CA LEU A 96 6.73 -5.74 -16.80
C LEU A 96 6.34 -6.08 -15.35
N GLY A 97 6.08 -7.36 -15.10
CA GLY A 97 5.73 -7.95 -13.81
C GLY A 97 6.95 -8.30 -12.96
N LYS A 98 6.67 -8.79 -11.76
CA LYS A 98 7.67 -9.12 -10.74
C LYS A 98 7.73 -10.62 -10.43
N ASN A 99 6.69 -11.37 -10.75
CA ASN A 99 6.54 -12.78 -10.42
C ASN A 99 5.92 -13.58 -11.58
N ASP A 100 5.76 -14.88 -11.36
CA ASP A 100 5.14 -15.87 -12.25
C ASP A 100 3.75 -16.33 -11.74
N GLY A 101 3.17 -15.57 -10.81
CA GLY A 101 1.94 -15.92 -10.09
C GLY A 101 2.18 -16.61 -8.75
N SER A 102 3.45 -16.85 -8.39
CA SER A 102 3.86 -17.31 -7.05
C SER A 102 4.54 -16.20 -6.24
N VAL A 103 4.34 -16.20 -4.92
CA VAL A 103 5.04 -15.32 -3.98
C VAL A 103 5.41 -16.11 -2.73
N GLN A 104 6.70 -16.09 -2.37
CA GLN A 104 7.24 -16.81 -1.20
C GLN A 104 6.92 -18.33 -1.20
N GLY A 105 6.88 -18.96 -2.37
CA GLY A 105 6.60 -20.39 -2.52
C GLY A 105 5.11 -20.76 -2.51
N GLU A 106 4.21 -19.79 -2.30
CA GLU A 106 2.77 -19.99 -2.48
C GLU A 106 2.35 -19.60 -3.90
N GLN A 107 1.65 -20.49 -4.59
CA GLN A 107 1.09 -20.23 -5.92
C GLN A 107 -0.34 -19.72 -5.80
N TYR A 108 -0.59 -18.52 -6.32
CA TYR A 108 -1.91 -17.88 -6.33
C TYR A 108 -2.58 -17.98 -7.70
N PHE A 109 -1.79 -17.79 -8.75
CA PHE A 109 -2.19 -17.97 -10.15
C PHE A 109 -0.98 -18.44 -10.96
N THR A 110 -1.18 -18.71 -12.24
CA THR A 110 -0.11 -19.16 -13.15
C THR A 110 0.00 -18.17 -14.31
N CYS A 111 1.20 -17.65 -14.53
CA CYS A 111 1.51 -16.82 -15.70
C CYS A 111 2.97 -17.01 -16.13
N ARG A 112 3.36 -16.35 -17.23
CA ARG A 112 4.76 -16.34 -17.68
C ARG A 112 5.68 -15.65 -16.64
N PRO A 113 6.97 -16.02 -16.55
CA PRO A 113 7.91 -15.35 -15.66
C PRO A 113 8.04 -13.87 -16.00
N LYS A 114 7.97 -13.00 -14.98
CA LYS A 114 7.94 -11.52 -15.11
C LYS A 114 6.66 -10.95 -15.71
N TYR A 115 5.54 -11.68 -15.70
CA TYR A 115 4.25 -11.15 -16.13
C TYR A 115 3.32 -10.88 -14.95
N GLY A 116 3.51 -11.60 -13.84
CA GLY A 116 2.65 -11.48 -12.67
C GLY A 116 3.04 -10.33 -11.75
N VAL A 117 2.05 -9.65 -11.19
CA VAL A 117 2.23 -8.64 -10.15
C VAL A 117 1.13 -8.75 -9.10
N PHE A 118 1.45 -8.36 -7.86
CA PHE A 118 0.45 -8.13 -6.82
C PHE A 118 0.39 -6.63 -6.50
N VAL A 119 -0.81 -6.08 -6.55
CA VAL A 119 -1.07 -4.67 -6.23
C VAL A 119 -2.28 -4.53 -5.31
N GLN A 120 -2.37 -3.37 -4.65
CA GLN A 120 -3.56 -3.03 -3.87
C GLN A 120 -4.72 -2.68 -4.82
N PRO A 121 -5.97 -2.99 -4.45
CA PRO A 121 -7.15 -2.67 -5.25
C PRO A 121 -7.22 -1.20 -5.69
N ASP A 122 -6.76 -0.28 -4.84
CA ASP A 122 -6.75 1.17 -5.10
C ASP A 122 -5.90 1.60 -6.30
N ARG A 123 -5.02 0.71 -6.81
CA ARG A 123 -4.15 0.97 -7.96
C ARG A 123 -4.60 0.26 -9.23
N VAL A 124 -5.78 -0.36 -9.20
CA VAL A 124 -6.33 -1.15 -10.30
C VAL A 124 -7.56 -0.45 -10.82
N GLU A 125 -7.47 -0.02 -12.07
CA GLU A 125 -8.63 0.49 -12.81
C GLU A 125 -9.11 -0.61 -13.76
N VAL A 126 -10.35 -1.05 -13.58
CA VAL A 126 -10.98 -2.05 -14.45
C VAL A 126 -11.73 -1.31 -15.54
N GLY A 127 -11.54 -1.73 -16.79
CA GLY A 127 -12.13 -1.06 -17.95
C GLY A 127 -11.97 -1.86 -19.24
N ASP A 128 -12.37 -1.25 -20.34
CA ASP A 128 -12.20 -1.81 -21.68
C ASP A 128 -10.79 -1.51 -22.20
N TYR A 129 -9.84 -2.34 -21.79
CA TYR A 129 -8.43 -2.23 -22.16
C TYR A 129 -8.06 -3.40 -23.08
N PRO A 130 -8.35 -3.34 -24.40
CA PRO A 130 -7.94 -4.40 -25.33
C PRO A 130 -6.42 -4.58 -25.32
N VAL A 131 -5.97 -5.80 -25.62
CA VAL A 131 -4.54 -6.05 -25.84
C VAL A 131 -4.14 -5.25 -27.08
N GLU A 132 -3.12 -4.41 -26.96
CA GLU A 132 -2.57 -3.73 -28.13
C GLU A 132 -1.84 -4.76 -28.98
N GLU A 133 -2.49 -5.21 -30.04
CA GLU A 133 -1.84 -5.94 -31.13
C GLU A 133 -1.06 -4.90 -31.93
N LEU A 134 0.24 -4.77 -31.67
CA LEU A 134 1.13 -4.00 -32.53
C LEU A 134 1.29 -4.81 -33.83
N ASP A 135 0.65 -4.35 -34.90
CA ASP A 135 0.83 -4.87 -36.27
C ASP A 135 2.26 -4.55 -36.73
N LEU A 136 3.22 -5.39 -36.33
CA LEU A 136 4.63 -5.31 -36.72
C LEU A 136 4.88 -5.74 -38.19
N GLU A 137 3.83 -5.82 -39.02
CA GLU A 137 3.90 -6.27 -40.41
C GLU A 137 4.01 -5.12 -41.45
N GLU A 138 3.95 -3.84 -41.05
CA GLU A 138 3.97 -2.70 -42.00
C GLU A 138 5.34 -2.05 -42.27
N GLU A 139 6.46 -2.57 -41.75
CA GLU A 139 7.82 -2.03 -42.02
C GLU A 139 8.63 -2.78 -43.12
N GLU A 140 7.96 -3.46 -44.06
CA GLU A 140 8.58 -3.83 -45.35
C GLU A 140 7.84 -3.19 -46.53
N ILE A 141 8.18 -1.93 -46.86
CA ILE A 141 8.04 -1.36 -48.21
C ILE A 141 9.27 -0.52 -48.57
#